data_AF-A0A968VML9-F1
#
_entry.id   AF-A0A968VML9-F1
#
_cell.length_a   1.000
_cell.length_b   1.000
_cell.length_c   1.000
_cell.angle_alpha   90.00
_cell.angle_beta   90.00
_cell.angle_gamma   90.00
#
_symmetry.space_group_name_H-M   'P 1'
#
loop_
_entity.id
_entity.type
_entity.pdbx_description
1 polymer ?
#
loop_
_entity_poly.entity_id
_entity_poly.type
_entity_poly.pdbx_seq_one_letter_code
_entity_poly.pdbx_strand_id
1 'polypeptide(L)'
;MRESKIEAYCHIINKLNARAQWRRDEAQRLRSRADIDQNQSDWLKGKLHTYFESHGIKTLETDRYKVTLAKNGGKAPLIITAGTADLPENYTQTELLVKPDKEAIREALEQGQGLPFAHLGEGGSSIHIK
;
A
#
# COMPACT_ATOMS: atom_id res chain seq x y z
N MET A 1 -31.64 34.97 -5.95
CA MET A 1 -31.26 34.51 -4.59
C MET A 1 -30.83 33.03 -4.55
N ARG A 2 -31.49 32.11 -5.28
CA ARG A 2 -31.08 30.69 -5.31
C ARG A 2 -29.80 30.45 -6.14
N GLU A 3 -29.72 31.03 -7.33
CA GLU A 3 -28.55 30.92 -8.23
C GLU A 3 -27.27 31.48 -7.61
N SER A 4 -27.33 32.68 -7.02
CA SER A 4 -26.19 33.30 -6.32
C SER A 4 -25.65 32.44 -5.18
N LYS A 5 -26.52 31.66 -4.51
CA LYS A 5 -26.10 30.75 -3.44
C LYS A 5 -25.41 29.52 -4.03
N ILE A 6 -25.93 28.97 -5.13
CA ILE A 6 -25.32 27.85 -5.85
C ILE A 6 -23.94 28.25 -6.39
N GLU A 7 -23.80 29.44 -6.98
CA GLU A 7 -22.54 29.97 -7.46
C GLU A 7 -21.52 30.14 -6.33
N ALA A 8 -21.95 30.66 -5.17
CA ALA A 8 -21.10 30.73 -3.99
C ALA A 8 -20.62 29.35 -3.52
N TYR A 9 -21.48 28.33 -3.56
CA TYR A 9 -21.07 26.95 -3.26
C TYR A 9 -20.05 26.43 -4.27
N CYS A 10 -20.29 26.59 -5.57
CA CYS A 10 -19.35 26.16 -6.62
C CYS A 10 -17.98 26.82 -6.44
N HIS A 11 -17.94 28.12 -6.13
CA HIS A 11 -16.69 28.84 -5.87
C HIS A 11 -15.92 28.29 -4.68
N ILE A 12 -16.62 28.01 -3.57
CA ILE A 12 -16.00 27.44 -2.37
C ILE A 12 -15.49 26.03 -2.66
N ILE A 13 -16.27 25.19 -3.35
CA ILE A 13 -15.86 23.83 -3.71
C ILE A 13 -14.60 23.86 -4.58
N ASN A 14 -14.56 24.71 -5.61
CA ASN A 14 -13.39 24.84 -6.47
C ASN A 14 -12.15 25.32 -5.70
N LYS A 15 -12.31 26.28 -4.80
CA LYS A 15 -11.23 26.71 -3.90
C LYS A 15 -10.74 25.58 -2.99
N LEU A 16 -11.65 24.78 -2.45
CA LEU A 16 -11.29 23.65 -1.60
C LEU A 16 -10.57 22.55 -2.38
N ASN A 17 -11.01 22.26 -3.61
CA ASN A 17 -10.37 21.29 -4.50
C ASN A 17 -8.96 21.73 -4.88
N ALA A 18 -8.77 22.99 -5.28
CA ALA A 18 -7.46 23.55 -5.58
C ALA A 18 -6.51 23.48 -4.37
N ARG A 19 -7.01 23.84 -3.18
CA ARG A 19 -6.23 23.76 -1.93
C ARG A 19 -5.90 22.30 -1.57
N ALA A 20 -6.82 21.38 -1.77
CA ALA A 20 -6.59 19.96 -1.51
C ALA A 20 -5.52 19.40 -2.45
N GLN A 21 -5.56 19.77 -3.74
CA GLN A 21 -4.53 19.36 -4.70
C GLN A 21 -3.16 19.90 -4.30
N TRP A 22 -3.04 21.21 -4.04
CA TRP A 22 -1.79 21.82 -3.59
C TRP A 22 -1.21 21.12 -2.34
N ARG A 23 -2.06 20.76 -1.37
CA ARG A 23 -1.63 20.03 -0.17
C ARG A 23 -1.15 18.61 -0.48
N ARG A 24 -1.77 17.92 -1.44
CA ARG A 24 -1.31 16.58 -1.86
C ARG A 24 0.05 16.64 -2.53
N ASP A 25 0.24 17.61 -3.43
CA ASP A 25 1.51 17.81 -4.13
C ASP A 25 2.63 18.14 -3.11
N GLU A 26 2.33 19.01 -2.14
CA GLU A 26 3.29 19.36 -1.09
C GLU A 26 3.57 18.18 -0.15
N ALA A 27 2.55 17.39 0.22
CA ALA A 27 2.75 16.19 1.02
C ALA A 27 3.61 15.15 0.28
N GLN A 28 3.39 14.98 -1.03
CA GLN A 28 4.22 14.11 -1.87
C GLN A 28 5.67 14.59 -1.90
N ARG A 29 5.89 15.91 -2.07
CA ARG A 29 7.22 16.52 -2.06
C ARG A 29 7.96 16.29 -0.74
N LEU A 30 7.27 16.46 0.39
CA LEU A 30 7.83 16.21 1.72
C LEU A 30 8.12 14.73 1.94
N ARG A 31 7.23 13.84 1.52
CA ARG A 31 7.44 12.40 1.56
C ARG A 31 8.68 11.99 0.79
N SER A 32 8.84 12.47 -0.46
CA SER A 32 10.04 12.19 -1.25
C SER A 32 11.33 12.63 -0.58
N ARG A 33 11.33 13.76 0.16
CA ARG A 33 12.50 14.20 0.92
C ARG A 33 12.79 13.27 2.10
N ALA A 34 11.76 12.89 2.85
CA ALA A 34 11.90 11.92 3.94
C ALA A 34 12.44 10.58 3.43
N ASP A 35 11.98 10.12 2.27
CA ASP A 35 12.44 8.88 1.64
C ASP A 35 13.93 8.99 1.25
N ILE A 36 14.40 10.14 0.77
CA ILE A 36 15.83 10.36 0.48
C ILE A 36 16.68 10.24 1.76
N ASP A 37 16.28 10.90 2.84
CA ASP A 37 17.01 10.86 4.11
C ASP A 37 17.02 9.42 4.68
N GLN A 38 15.89 8.72 4.57
CA GLN A 38 15.77 7.32 5.00
C GLN A 38 16.69 6.41 4.17
N ASN A 39 16.71 6.55 2.84
CA ASN A 39 17.58 5.79 1.96
C ASN A 39 19.06 6.05 2.27
N GLN A 40 19.43 7.30 2.55
CA GLN A 40 20.81 7.65 2.93
C GLN A 40 21.19 7.03 4.28
N SER A 41 20.29 7.06 5.26
CA SER A 41 20.47 6.40 6.56
C SER A 41 20.68 4.89 6.41
N ASP A 42 19.86 4.23 5.59
CA ASP A 42 19.96 2.79 5.36
C ASP A 42 21.22 2.41 4.57
N TRP A 43 21.64 3.24 3.62
CA TRP A 43 22.92 3.09 2.93
C TRP A 43 24.10 3.15 3.92
N LEU A 44 24.11 4.12 4.85
CA LEU A 44 25.14 4.23 5.88
C LEU A 44 25.14 3.03 6.82
N LYS A 45 23.97 2.53 7.23
CA LYS A 45 23.86 1.29 8.01
C LYS A 45 24.42 0.09 7.26
N GLY A 46 24.16 -0.03 5.95
CA GLY A 46 24.74 -1.08 5.11
C GLY A 46 26.27 -1.03 5.05
N LYS A 47 26.84 0.19 5.00
CA LYS A 47 28.30 0.38 5.09
C LYS A 47 28.85 -0.05 6.45
N LEU A 48 28.19 0.31 7.55
CA LEU A 48 28.56 -0.13 8.89
C LEU A 48 28.48 -1.65 9.03
N HIS A 49 27.43 -2.28 8.50
CA HIS A 49 27.29 -3.74 8.48
C HIS A 49 28.46 -4.41 7.77
N THR A 50 28.77 -3.96 6.55
CA THR A 50 29.90 -4.48 5.74
C THR A 50 31.24 -4.31 6.49
N TYR A 51 31.42 -3.18 7.18
CA TYR A 51 32.63 -2.94 7.98
C TYR A 51 32.73 -3.92 9.15
N PHE A 52 31.66 -4.11 9.92
CA PHE A 52 31.63 -5.03 11.07
C PHE A 52 31.86 -6.48 10.63
N GLU A 53 31.23 -6.91 9.53
CA GLU A 53 31.42 -8.24 8.97
C GLU A 53 32.85 -8.48 8.49
N SER A 54 33.41 -7.56 7.70
CA SER A 54 34.76 -7.71 7.14
C SER A 54 35.87 -7.69 8.20
N HIS A 55 35.63 -7.03 9.34
CA HIS A 55 36.58 -6.96 10.47
C HIS A 55 36.25 -7.93 11.60
N GLY A 56 35.18 -8.73 11.49
CA GLY A 56 34.76 -9.67 12.53
C GLY A 56 34.31 -9.03 13.84
N ILE A 57 33.92 -7.75 13.82
CA ILE A 57 33.51 -6.99 15.00
C ILE A 57 32.04 -7.29 15.31
N LYS A 58 31.74 -7.77 16.53
CA LYS A 58 30.36 -7.99 16.97
C LYS A 58 29.72 -6.76 17.58
N THR A 59 30.47 -6.03 18.40
CA THR A 59 30.01 -4.84 19.11
C THR A 59 31.13 -3.82 19.17
N LEU A 60 30.79 -2.55 18.94
CA LEU A 60 31.69 -1.42 19.10
C LEU A 60 30.99 -0.36 19.94
N GLU A 61 31.62 0.06 21.02
CA GLU A 61 31.18 1.17 21.85
C GLU A 61 32.07 2.39 21.60
N THR A 62 31.42 3.55 21.53
CA THR A 62 32.03 4.87 21.41
C THR A 62 31.50 5.72 22.55
N ASP A 63 32.06 6.92 22.76
CA ASP A 63 31.63 7.85 23.82
C ASP A 63 30.12 8.17 23.80
N ARG A 64 29.46 8.05 22.63
CA ARG A 64 28.05 8.41 22.45
C ARG A 64 27.15 7.27 22.00
N TYR A 65 27.70 6.20 21.44
CA TYR A 65 26.92 5.16 20.78
C TYR A 65 27.49 3.78 21.03
N LYS A 66 26.57 2.81 21.17
CA LYS A 66 26.86 1.38 21.12
C LYS A 66 26.27 0.80 19.85
N VAL A 67 27.11 0.27 18.98
CA VAL A 67 26.70 -0.38 17.72
C VAL A 67 26.95 -1.88 17.87
N THR A 68 25.91 -2.68 17.64
CA THR A 68 25.99 -4.14 17.71
C THR A 68 25.50 -4.75 16.41
N LEU A 69 26.31 -5.64 15.82
CA LEU A 69 25.91 -6.48 14.72
C LEU A 69 25.09 -7.65 15.29
N ALA A 70 23.77 -7.47 15.33
CA ALA A 70 22.84 -8.50 15.73
C ALA A 70 22.30 -9.25 14.50
N LYS A 71 22.00 -10.54 14.66
CA LYS A 71 21.20 -11.26 13.67
C LYS A 71 19.78 -10.70 13.68
N ASN A 72 19.17 -10.59 12.50
CA ASN A 72 17.76 -10.21 12.40
C ASN A 72 16.91 -11.10 13.31
N GLY A 73 16.12 -10.47 14.17
CA GLY A 73 15.18 -11.19 15.04
C GLY A 73 14.08 -11.87 14.21
N GLY A 74 13.49 -12.93 14.76
CA GLY A 74 12.45 -13.71 14.10
C GLY A 74 12.86 -15.17 13.88
N LYS A 75 11.93 -15.99 13.38
CA LYS A 75 12.27 -17.34 12.94
C LYS A 75 13.24 -17.22 11.77
N ALA A 76 14.29 -18.05 11.78
CA ALA A 76 15.19 -18.16 10.65
C ALA A 76 14.38 -18.38 9.36
N PRO A 77 14.78 -17.77 8.23
CA PRO A 77 14.04 -17.91 6.98
C PRO A 77 13.95 -19.40 6.62
N LEU A 78 12.72 -19.89 6.42
CA LEU A 78 12.49 -21.25 5.95
C LEU A 78 12.82 -21.28 4.45
N ILE A 79 13.91 -21.94 4.09
CA ILE A 79 14.31 -22.14 2.70
C ILE A 79 13.70 -23.46 2.24
N ILE A 80 12.70 -23.38 1.37
CA ILE A 80 12.14 -24.55 0.70
C ILE A 80 12.91 -24.74 -0.60
N THR A 81 13.76 -25.77 -0.65
CA THR A 81 14.59 -26.09 -1.83
C THR A 81 13.88 -26.97 -2.86
N ALA A 82 12.74 -27.56 -2.49
CA ALA A 82 11.93 -28.40 -3.35
C ALA A 82 10.94 -27.54 -4.16
N GLY A 83 10.61 -27.97 -5.38
CA GLY A 83 9.52 -27.37 -6.15
C GLY A 83 8.18 -27.61 -5.45
N THR A 84 7.18 -26.75 -5.71
CA THR A 84 5.84 -26.89 -5.11
C THR A 84 5.16 -28.23 -5.42
N ALA A 85 5.52 -28.86 -6.54
CA ALA A 85 5.04 -30.19 -6.92
C ALA A 85 5.72 -31.34 -6.15
N ASP A 86 6.90 -31.09 -5.58
CA ASP A 86 7.71 -32.09 -4.86
C ASP A 86 7.46 -32.05 -3.34
N LEU A 87 6.57 -31.16 -2.88
CA LEU A 87 6.21 -31.03 -1.47
C LEU A 87 5.17 -32.09 -1.07
N PRO A 88 5.42 -32.86 0.01
CA PRO A 88 4.43 -33.77 0.56
C PRO A 88 3.14 -33.05 0.94
N GLU A 89 2.00 -33.73 0.86
CA GLU A 89 0.67 -33.15 1.20
C GLU A 89 0.62 -32.54 2.60
N ASN A 90 1.36 -33.10 3.56
CA ASN A 90 1.46 -32.60 4.94
C ASN A 90 2.06 -31.19 5.06
N TYR A 91 2.72 -30.68 4.00
CA TYR A 91 3.36 -29.37 3.95
C TYR A 91 2.80 -28.47 2.83
N THR A 92 1.71 -28.89 2.20
CA THR A 92 1.07 -28.16 1.10
C THR A 92 -0.31 -27.67 1.55
N GLN A 93 -0.55 -26.37 1.42
CA GLN A 93 -1.87 -25.77 1.64
C GLN A 93 -2.42 -25.27 0.31
N THR A 94 -3.59 -25.77 -0.09
CA THR A 94 -4.29 -25.31 -1.29
C THR A 94 -5.37 -24.30 -0.91
N GLU A 95 -5.21 -23.05 -1.33
CA GLU A 95 -6.24 -22.02 -1.19
C GLU A 95 -7.07 -21.92 -2.48
N LEU A 96 -8.33 -22.37 -2.42
CA LEU A 96 -9.32 -22.16 -3.47
C LEU A 96 -9.99 -20.79 -3.26
N LEU A 97 -9.54 -19.79 -4.00
CA LEU A 97 -10.10 -18.45 -3.94
C LEU A 97 -11.31 -18.33 -4.88
N VAL A 98 -12.52 -18.52 -4.34
CA VAL A 98 -13.76 -18.29 -5.07
C VAL A 98 -14.15 -16.81 -4.94
N LYS A 99 -14.03 -16.06 -6.02
CA LYS A 99 -14.46 -14.65 -6.10
C LYS A 99 -15.72 -14.55 -6.95
N PRO A 100 -16.71 -13.74 -6.55
CA PRO A 100 -17.84 -13.45 -7.41
C PRO A 100 -17.35 -12.66 -8.62
N ASP A 101 -17.66 -13.16 -9.82
CA ASP A 101 -17.48 -12.41 -11.04
C ASP A 101 -18.61 -11.38 -11.16
N LYS A 102 -18.32 -10.15 -10.72
CA LYS A 102 -19.30 -9.08 -10.66
C LYS A 102 -19.76 -8.64 -12.05
N GLU A 103 -18.91 -8.75 -13.06
CA GLU A 103 -19.25 -8.38 -14.44
C GLU A 103 -20.21 -9.43 -15.02
N ALA A 104 -19.89 -10.72 -14.89
CA ALA A 104 -20.78 -11.79 -15.34
C ALA A 104 -22.14 -11.77 -14.62
N ILE A 105 -22.15 -11.51 -13.31
CA ILE A 105 -23.39 -11.35 -12.52
C ILE A 105 -24.19 -10.15 -13.03
N ARG A 106 -23.52 -9.04 -13.37
CA ARG A 106 -24.17 -7.84 -13.90
C ARG A 106 -24.75 -8.08 -15.29
N GLU A 107 -23.99 -8.68 -16.20
CA GLU A 107 -24.44 -9.03 -17.56
C GLU A 107 -25.67 -9.95 -17.53
N ALA A 108 -25.67 -10.98 -16.67
CA ALA A 108 -26.80 -11.88 -16.49
C ALA A 108 -28.07 -11.13 -16.03
N LEU A 109 -27.94 -10.20 -15.08
CA LEU A 109 -29.05 -9.36 -14.63
C LEU A 109 -29.54 -8.40 -15.73
N GLU A 110 -28.63 -7.81 -16.52
CA GLU A 110 -28.97 -6.93 -17.65
C GLU A 110 -29.65 -7.70 -18.80
N GLN A 111 -29.33 -8.98 -18.99
CA GLN A 111 -30.00 -9.89 -19.92
C GLN A 111 -31.38 -10.38 -19.43
N GLY A 112 -31.82 -9.95 -18.25
CA GLY A 112 -33.12 -10.32 -17.68
C GLY A 112 -33.14 -11.66 -16.94
N GLN A 113 -31.97 -12.24 -16.65
CA GLN A 113 -31.87 -13.46 -15.87
C GLN A 113 -32.10 -13.14 -14.39
N GLY A 114 -33.14 -13.74 -13.80
CA GLY A 114 -33.44 -13.57 -12.38
C GLY A 114 -32.43 -14.33 -11.51
N LEU A 115 -31.47 -13.61 -10.91
CA LEU A 115 -30.54 -14.19 -9.94
C LEU A 115 -31.08 -14.03 -8.52
N PRO A 116 -31.33 -15.11 -7.75
CA PRO A 116 -31.89 -15.01 -6.40
C PRO A 116 -30.96 -14.33 -5.40
N PHE A 117 -29.66 -14.21 -5.73
CA PHE A 117 -28.62 -13.66 -4.86
C PHE A 117 -28.16 -12.25 -5.27
N ALA A 118 -28.65 -11.67 -6.37
CA ALA A 118 -28.20 -10.36 -6.86
C ALA A 118 -29.33 -9.59 -7.55
N HIS A 119 -29.33 -8.27 -7.40
CA HIS A 119 -30.24 -7.35 -8.08
C HIS A 119 -29.52 -6.04 -8.39
N LEU A 120 -29.95 -5.33 -9.45
CA LEU A 120 -29.46 -3.99 -9.75
C LEU A 120 -30.20 -2.98 -8.87
N GLY A 121 -29.45 -2.22 -8.07
CA GLY A 121 -29.99 -1.10 -7.29
C GLY A 121 -30.13 0.18 -8.12
N GLU A 122 -30.86 1.16 -7.59
CA GLU A 122 -30.94 2.50 -8.20
C GLU A 122 -29.59 3.22 -8.17
N GLY A 123 -29.24 3.88 -9.28
CA GLY A 123 -28.04 4.70 -9.36
C GLY A 123 -28.15 5.94 -8.47
N GLY A 124 -27.11 6.23 -7.69
CA GLY A 124 -27.05 7.45 -6.88
C GLY A 124 -26.88 8.71 -7.75
N SER A 125 -27.41 9.83 -7.27
CA SER A 125 -27.23 11.15 -7.89
C SER A 125 -25.94 11.81 -7.41
N SER A 126 -25.15 12.38 -8.33
CA SER A 126 -23.93 13.13 -8.03
C SER A 126 -23.93 14.51 -8.72
N ILE A 127 -23.39 15.51 -8.02
CA ILE A 127 -23.25 16.88 -8.55
C ILE A 127 -21.93 16.97 -9.32
N HIS A 128 -22.00 17.40 -10.57
CA HIS A 128 -20.84 17.62 -11.43
C HIS A 128 -20.65 19.13 -11.64
N ILE A 129 -19.45 19.63 -11.33
CA ILE A 129 -19.06 21.03 -11.56
C ILE A 129 -18.02 21.02 -12.67
N LYS A 130 -18.29 21.75 -13.77
CA LYS A 130 -17.38 21.92 -14.91
C LYS A 130 -16.70 23.28 -14.87
#